data_AF-X1NKK5-F1
#
_entry.id   AF-X1NKK5-F1
#
_cell.length_a   1.000
_cell.length_b   1.000
_cell.length_c   1.000
_cell.angle_alpha   90.00
_cell.angle_beta   90.00
_cell.angle_gamma   90.00
#
_symmetry.space_group_name_H-M   'P 1'
#
loop_
_entity.id
_entity.type
_entity.pdbx_description
1 polymer ?
#
loop_
_entity_poly.entity_id
_entity_poly.type
_entity_poly.pdbx_seq_one_letter_code
_entity_poly.pdbx_strand_id
1 'polypeptide(L)'
;HPPENKFTEARAIKVMPPPKRVYIHFSQHTGKPARPLVEKGDVVKIGTKIGEGDGFISASVHASISGKVVALESCPHPVLGSSLCCVIESTNSEEWDDTIEEKDDYENMSKKELLEIIKESGIVGLGGAAFPTHVKLSPPSDKPIDTLIINGCECEPMLTVDHRLMLEHSGEVIAGAKIFRKILNAENLIFGIEDNKKDAAKKLRKQGINGELLKTKYPQGAEKQLIKALLDREVPRGGLPMDVGCVVQNA
;
A
#
# COMPACT_ATOMS: atom_id res chain seq x y z
N HIS A 1 -0.35 -0.55 -26.97
CA HIS A 1 0.00 -1.19 -25.69
C HIS A 1 1.47 -1.59 -25.80
N PRO A 2 2.33 -1.21 -24.83
CA PRO A 2 3.75 -1.60 -24.86
C PRO A 2 3.92 -3.12 -24.70
N PRO A 3 5.05 -3.71 -25.14
CA PRO A 3 5.39 -5.09 -24.80
C PRO A 3 5.43 -5.28 -23.28
N GLU A 4 4.79 -6.35 -22.79
CA GLU A 4 4.56 -6.53 -21.35
C GLU A 4 5.83 -6.93 -20.57
N ASN A 5 6.71 -7.74 -21.18
CA ASN A 5 7.98 -8.19 -20.60
C ASN A 5 7.88 -8.81 -19.19
N LYS A 6 6.83 -9.58 -18.91
CA LYS A 6 6.53 -10.18 -17.59
C LYS A 6 7.38 -11.43 -17.29
N PHE A 7 8.70 -11.34 -17.41
CA PHE A 7 9.62 -12.50 -17.31
C PHE A 7 9.57 -13.24 -15.97
N THR A 8 9.03 -12.61 -14.93
CA THR A 8 8.95 -13.15 -13.56
C THR A 8 7.53 -13.58 -13.16
N GLU A 9 6.53 -13.52 -14.05
CA GLU A 9 5.13 -13.81 -13.70
C GLU A 9 4.91 -15.23 -13.16
N ALA A 10 5.74 -16.19 -13.60
CA ALA A 10 5.69 -17.57 -13.15
C ALA A 10 6.57 -17.86 -11.92
N ARG A 11 7.35 -16.88 -11.43
CA ARG A 11 8.28 -17.07 -10.30
C ARG A 11 7.60 -16.72 -8.98
N ALA A 12 7.73 -17.63 -8.01
CA ALA A 12 7.24 -17.41 -6.65
C ALA A 12 7.95 -16.25 -5.95
N ILE A 13 7.23 -15.60 -5.04
CA ILE A 13 7.78 -14.59 -4.12
C ILE A 13 8.86 -15.26 -3.27
N LYS A 14 9.96 -14.55 -3.03
CA LYS A 14 11.06 -15.01 -2.20
C LYS A 14 11.40 -13.95 -1.17
N VAL A 15 11.60 -14.40 0.06
CA VAL A 15 12.17 -13.57 1.12
C VAL A 15 13.63 -13.30 0.78
N MET A 16 14.00 -12.02 0.77
CA MET A 16 15.40 -11.60 0.63
C MET A 16 16.04 -11.55 2.02
N PRO A 17 17.29 -12.02 2.20
CA PRO A 17 17.98 -11.85 3.47
C PRO A 17 18.11 -10.37 3.82
N PRO A 18 18.02 -10.00 5.11
CA PRO A 18 18.13 -8.61 5.52
C PRO A 18 19.51 -8.05 5.12
N PRO A 19 19.59 -6.83 4.56
CA PRO A 19 20.86 -6.22 4.22
C PRO A 19 21.62 -5.81 5.48
N LYS A 20 22.95 -5.71 5.37
CA LYS A 20 23.80 -5.25 6.49
C LYS A 20 23.56 -3.79 6.88
N ARG A 21 23.00 -2.99 5.98
CA ARG A 21 22.69 -1.58 6.19
C ARG A 21 21.47 -1.18 5.37
N VAL A 22 20.60 -0.35 5.93
CA VAL A 22 19.49 0.30 5.23
C VAL A 22 19.55 1.81 5.38
N TYR A 23 18.96 2.49 4.40
CA TYR A 23 18.76 3.93 4.35
C TYR A 23 17.26 4.18 4.26
N ILE A 24 16.64 4.61 5.36
CA ILE A 24 15.19 4.79 5.44
C ILE A 24 14.89 6.27 5.44
N HIS A 25 14.32 6.77 4.35
CA HIS A 25 13.97 8.18 4.24
C HIS A 25 12.75 8.51 5.08
N PHE A 26 12.73 9.69 5.70
CA PHE A 26 11.52 10.20 6.37
C PHE A 26 10.48 10.74 5.38
N SER A 27 10.85 10.87 4.11
CA SER A 27 10.00 11.34 3.02
C SER A 27 9.68 10.20 2.04
N GLN A 28 9.02 9.14 2.53
CA GLN A 28 8.62 7.98 1.72
C GLN A 28 7.21 8.11 1.12
N HIS A 29 6.49 9.16 1.47
CA HIS A 29 5.08 9.38 1.13
C HIS A 29 4.83 10.78 0.56
N THR A 30 3.70 10.94 -0.11
CA THR A 30 3.20 12.28 -0.46
C THR A 30 2.84 13.04 0.82
N GLY A 31 3.23 14.31 0.87
CA GLY A 31 2.91 15.20 1.98
C GLY A 31 4.14 15.64 2.76
N LYS A 32 3.96 15.99 4.03
CA LYS A 32 5.06 16.47 4.88
C LYS A 32 5.93 15.27 5.33
N PRO A 33 7.27 15.37 5.26
CA PRO A 33 8.15 14.32 5.78
C PRO A 33 7.84 14.00 7.24
N ALA A 34 8.02 12.74 7.64
CA ALA A 34 7.90 12.31 9.02
C ALA A 34 8.97 13.00 9.89
N ARG A 35 8.60 13.34 11.12
CA ARG A 35 9.52 13.91 12.11
C ARG A 35 10.31 12.76 12.76
N PRO A 36 11.65 12.78 12.74
CA PRO A 36 12.46 11.76 13.40
C PRO A 36 12.11 11.60 14.89
N LEU A 37 12.09 10.35 15.36
CA LEU A 37 11.89 9.96 16.76
C LEU A 37 13.12 9.31 17.39
N VAL A 38 14.15 9.02 16.59
CA VAL A 38 15.39 8.39 17.01
C VAL A 38 16.57 9.31 16.78
N GLU A 39 17.70 9.00 17.41
CA GLU A 39 18.98 9.67 17.22
C GLU A 39 20.12 8.66 16.99
N LYS A 40 21.29 9.19 16.59
CA LYS A 40 22.48 8.36 16.40
C LYS A 40 22.86 7.69 17.72
N GLY A 41 22.97 6.37 17.70
CA GLY A 41 23.30 5.58 18.88
C GLY A 41 22.18 4.64 19.30
N ASP A 42 20.93 4.97 18.94
CA ASP A 42 19.75 4.20 19.31
C ASP A 42 19.78 2.79 18.71
N VAL A 43 19.22 1.84 19.47
CA VAL A 43 18.97 0.48 19.01
C VAL A 43 17.50 0.38 18.64
N VAL A 44 17.24 -0.17 17.45
CA VAL A 44 15.89 -0.35 16.92
C VAL A 44 15.67 -1.82 16.57
N LYS A 45 14.42 -2.28 16.71
CA LYS A 45 13.96 -3.60 16.28
C LYS A 45 13.20 -3.49 14.96
N ILE A 46 12.87 -4.62 14.34
CA ILE A 46 12.03 -4.61 13.13
C ILE A 46 10.67 -4.01 13.48
N GLY A 47 10.27 -2.97 12.74
CA GLY A 47 9.02 -2.27 12.94
C GLY A 47 9.02 -1.22 14.05
N THR A 48 10.14 -0.94 14.72
CA THR A 48 10.24 0.23 15.62
C THR A 48 9.91 1.51 14.87
N LYS A 49 9.01 2.34 15.40
CA LYS A 49 8.66 3.63 14.79
C LYS A 49 9.81 4.62 14.95
N ILE A 50 10.49 4.93 13.84
CA ILE A 50 11.64 5.83 13.79
C ILE A 50 11.27 7.25 13.37
N GLY A 51 10.08 7.43 12.78
CA GLY A 51 9.56 8.73 12.38
C GLY A 51 8.05 8.82 12.59
N GLU A 52 7.58 9.95 13.11
CA GLU A 52 6.16 10.24 13.33
C GLU A 52 5.59 11.04 12.17
N GLY A 53 4.41 10.66 11.67
CA GLY A 53 3.70 11.45 10.66
C GLY A 53 3.44 12.88 11.15
N ASP A 54 3.77 13.87 10.34
CA ASP A 54 3.63 15.29 10.69
C ASP A 54 2.51 15.96 9.88
N GLY A 55 1.32 16.03 10.47
CA GLY A 55 0.12 16.61 9.85
C GLY A 55 -0.79 15.58 9.18
N PHE A 56 -1.86 16.06 8.53
CA PHE A 56 -2.91 15.19 7.99
C PHE A 56 -2.44 14.34 6.81
N ILE A 57 -1.68 14.93 5.89
CA ILE A 57 -1.06 14.23 4.76
C ILE A 57 0.40 13.96 5.12
N SER A 58 0.60 12.90 5.91
CA SER A 58 1.89 12.35 6.31
C SER A 58 1.70 10.91 6.78
N ALA A 59 2.76 10.10 6.81
CA ALA A 59 2.74 8.73 7.32
C ALA A 59 3.93 8.50 8.25
N SER A 60 3.74 7.67 9.27
CA SER A 60 4.81 7.23 10.16
C SER A 60 5.79 6.32 9.43
N VAL A 61 7.04 6.31 9.86
CA VAL A 61 8.14 5.57 9.24
C VAL A 61 8.74 4.61 10.27
N HIS A 62 8.96 3.37 9.86
CA HIS A 62 9.40 2.29 10.74
C HIS A 62 10.73 1.70 10.26
N ALA A 63 11.51 1.16 11.21
CA ALA A 63 12.73 0.43 10.92
C ALA A 63 12.42 -0.86 10.16
N SER A 64 13.06 -1.07 9.01
CA SER A 64 12.87 -2.29 8.20
C SER A 64 13.77 -3.45 8.62
N ILE A 65 14.77 -3.18 9.46
CA ILE A 65 15.68 -4.17 10.06
C ILE A 65 15.91 -3.81 11.52
N SER A 66 16.25 -4.81 12.33
CA SER A 66 16.83 -4.54 13.64
C SER A 66 18.28 -4.06 13.47
N GLY A 67 18.72 -3.18 14.36
CA GLY A 67 20.06 -2.61 14.23
C GLY A 67 20.34 -1.43 15.12
N LYS A 68 21.45 -0.77 14.83
CA LYS A 68 21.86 0.48 15.46
C LYS A 68 21.73 1.63 14.47
N VAL A 69 21.12 2.73 14.91
CA VAL A 69 21.08 3.99 14.16
C VAL A 69 22.50 4.59 14.16
N VAL A 70 23.14 4.61 13.00
CA VAL A 70 24.52 5.11 12.86
C VAL A 70 24.58 6.57 12.40
N ALA A 71 23.54 7.06 11.75
CA ALA A 71 23.42 8.45 11.33
C ALA A 71 21.96 8.84 11.05
N LEU A 72 21.66 10.11 11.27
CA LEU A 72 20.58 10.82 10.58
C LEU A 72 21.24 11.84 9.65
N GLU A 73 21.14 11.62 8.34
CA GLU A 73 21.86 12.44 7.36
C GLU A 73 21.06 12.68 6.09
N SER A 74 21.53 13.56 5.22
CA SER A 74 20.90 13.78 3.91
C SER A 74 21.41 12.71 2.94
N CYS A 75 20.51 11.86 2.45
CA CYS A 75 20.80 10.81 1.47
C CYS A 75 20.22 11.16 0.09
N PRO A 76 20.78 10.63 -1.01
CA PRO A 76 20.16 10.70 -2.33
C PRO A 76 18.73 10.13 -2.31
N HIS A 77 17.77 10.90 -2.82
CA HIS A 77 16.36 10.49 -2.89
C HIS A 77 15.90 10.45 -4.36
N PRO A 78 15.24 9.38 -4.83
CA PRO A 78 14.94 9.19 -6.25
C PRO A 78 14.05 10.29 -6.86
N VAL A 79 13.27 11.00 -6.04
CA VAL A 79 12.34 12.04 -6.49
C VAL A 79 12.76 13.45 -6.05
N LEU A 80 13.41 13.57 -4.89
CA LEU A 80 13.66 14.88 -4.25
C LEU A 80 15.11 15.36 -4.44
N GLY A 81 15.94 14.56 -5.12
CA GLY A 81 17.39 14.75 -5.18
C GLY A 81 18.06 14.29 -3.88
N SER A 82 17.70 14.89 -2.75
CA SER A 82 18.14 14.44 -1.43
C SER A 82 17.06 14.62 -0.36
N SER A 83 17.04 13.77 0.65
CA SER A 83 16.18 13.95 1.83
C SER A 83 16.79 13.30 3.07
N LEU A 84 16.32 13.73 4.25
CA LEU A 84 16.76 13.17 5.53
C LEU A 84 16.43 11.67 5.60
N CYS A 85 17.44 10.88 5.94
CA CYS A 85 17.39 9.43 6.07
C CYS A 85 17.89 9.00 7.45
N CYS A 86 17.29 7.94 7.98
CA CYS A 86 17.83 7.15 9.08
C CYS A 86 18.69 6.03 8.51
N VAL A 87 19.96 5.98 8.90
CA VAL A 87 20.90 4.94 8.50
C VAL A 87 21.01 3.93 9.63
N ILE A 88 20.61 2.69 9.35
CA ILE A 88 20.61 1.60 10.34
C ILE A 88 21.60 0.53 9.88
N GLU A 89 22.53 0.18 10.76
CA GLU A 89 23.41 -0.99 10.58
C GLU A 89 22.82 -2.20 11.31
N SER A 90 22.72 -3.32 10.59
CA SER A 90 22.13 -4.53 11.12
C SER A 90 22.95 -5.13 12.26
N THR A 91 22.25 -5.57 13.30
CA THR A 91 22.80 -6.43 14.36
C THR A 91 22.65 -7.93 14.04
N ASN A 92 22.12 -8.27 12.86
CA ASN A 92 21.68 -9.62 12.44
C ASN A 92 20.60 -10.25 13.36
N SER A 93 19.92 -9.43 14.17
CA SER A 93 18.74 -9.89 14.89
C SER A 93 17.51 -9.80 13.98
N GLU A 94 16.56 -10.72 14.15
CA GLU A 94 15.26 -10.70 13.47
C GLU A 94 14.13 -10.40 14.46
N GLU A 95 14.46 -9.82 15.61
CA GLU A 95 13.47 -9.43 16.61
C GLU A 95 12.61 -8.26 16.12
N TRP A 96 11.30 -8.47 16.23
CA TRP A 96 10.29 -7.45 16.02
C TRP A 96 10.11 -6.61 17.28
N ASP A 97 9.70 -5.37 17.10
CA ASP A 97 9.34 -4.47 18.20
C ASP A 97 8.19 -5.09 19.01
N ASP A 98 8.35 -5.16 20.33
CA ASP A 98 7.41 -5.84 21.22
C ASP A 98 6.04 -5.12 21.29
N THR A 99 5.97 -3.88 20.76
CA THR A 99 4.72 -3.12 20.63
C THR A 99 3.85 -3.54 19.44
N ILE A 100 4.36 -4.40 18.55
CA ILE A 100 3.63 -4.87 17.38
C ILE A 100 2.77 -6.07 17.78
N GLU A 101 1.46 -5.83 17.82
CA GLU A 101 0.46 -6.84 18.16
C GLU A 101 -0.43 -7.15 16.95
N GLU A 102 -0.59 -8.44 16.65
CA GLU A 102 -1.60 -8.88 15.70
C GLU A 102 -3.00 -8.64 16.27
N LYS A 103 -3.86 -8.05 15.42
CA LYS A 103 -5.23 -7.67 15.78
C LYS A 103 -6.21 -8.41 14.88
N ASP A 104 -6.60 -9.60 15.32
CA ASP A 104 -7.45 -10.48 14.50
C ASP A 104 -8.93 -10.09 14.53
N ASP A 105 -9.37 -9.35 15.55
CA ASP A 105 -10.77 -8.96 15.73
C ASP A 105 -11.10 -7.59 15.11
N TYR A 106 -10.71 -7.38 13.84
CA TYR A 106 -11.04 -6.15 13.13
C TYR A 106 -12.56 -5.98 12.90
N GLU A 107 -13.32 -7.08 12.98
CA GLU A 107 -14.78 -7.08 12.79
C GLU A 107 -15.51 -6.31 13.91
N ASN A 108 -14.98 -6.33 15.13
CA ASN A 108 -15.55 -5.59 16.26
C ASN A 108 -14.94 -4.20 16.46
N MET A 109 -13.87 -3.85 15.74
CA MET A 109 -13.27 -2.52 15.82
C MET A 109 -14.09 -1.45 15.10
N SER A 110 -14.10 -0.25 15.67
CA SER A 110 -14.69 0.94 15.05
C SER A 110 -13.87 1.42 13.87
N LYS A 111 -14.51 2.19 12.97
CA LYS A 111 -13.84 2.88 11.86
C LYS A 111 -12.63 3.69 12.34
N LYS A 112 -12.76 4.39 13.48
CA LYS A 112 -11.71 5.24 14.04
C LYS A 112 -10.50 4.43 14.49
N GLU A 113 -10.72 3.31 15.18
CA GLU A 113 -9.63 2.43 15.63
C GLU A 113 -8.88 1.82 14.45
N LEU A 114 -9.59 1.35 13.43
CA LEU A 114 -8.97 0.79 12.23
C LEU A 114 -8.15 1.84 11.47
N LEU A 115 -8.67 3.07 11.33
CA LEU A 115 -7.93 4.17 10.71
C LEU A 115 -6.68 4.56 11.51
N GLU A 116 -6.78 4.55 12.85
CA GLU A 116 -5.63 4.83 13.70
C GLU A 116 -4.56 3.73 13.55
N ILE A 117 -4.94 2.45 13.52
CA ILE A 117 -3.99 1.35 13.26
C ILE A 117 -3.27 1.54 11.92
N ILE A 118 -4.00 1.85 10.85
CA ILE A 118 -3.43 2.09 9.51
C ILE A 118 -2.47 3.28 9.53
N LYS A 119 -2.86 4.37 10.19
CA LYS A 119 -2.07 5.60 10.33
C LYS A 119 -0.78 5.34 11.12
N GLU A 120 -0.89 4.72 12.28
CA GLU A 120 0.22 4.42 13.17
C GLU A 120 1.21 3.44 12.54
N SER A 121 0.71 2.49 11.75
CA SER A 121 1.52 1.55 10.96
C SER A 121 2.21 2.19 9.76
N GLY A 122 1.90 3.45 9.41
CA GLY A 122 2.54 4.17 8.32
C GLY A 122 2.19 3.65 6.93
N ILE A 123 1.01 3.04 6.75
CA ILE A 123 0.64 2.40 5.48
C ILE A 123 0.33 3.48 4.43
N VAL A 124 0.95 3.33 3.25
CA VAL A 124 0.82 4.24 2.11
C VAL A 124 0.41 3.46 0.86
N GLY A 125 -0.24 4.13 -0.08
CA GLY A 125 -0.65 3.51 -1.35
C GLY A 125 0.53 3.24 -2.28
N LEU A 126 0.75 1.98 -2.63
CA LEU A 126 1.89 1.54 -3.47
C LEU A 126 1.66 1.69 -4.98
N GLY A 127 0.66 2.47 -5.41
CA GLY A 127 0.41 2.81 -6.82
C GLY A 127 1.34 3.89 -7.41
N GLY A 128 2.43 4.21 -6.72
CA GLY A 128 3.46 5.14 -7.16
C GLY A 128 3.46 6.50 -6.45
N ALA A 129 2.29 7.03 -6.07
CA ALA A 129 2.21 8.31 -5.36
C ALA A 129 2.54 8.21 -3.85
N ALA A 130 2.52 7.00 -3.27
CA ALA A 130 2.73 6.79 -1.84
C ALA A 130 1.84 7.71 -0.98
N PHE A 131 0.56 7.83 -1.36
CA PHE A 131 -0.40 8.65 -0.62
C PHE A 131 -0.84 7.93 0.65
N PRO A 132 -0.87 8.56 1.83
CA PRO A 132 -1.21 7.88 3.07
C PRO A 132 -2.59 7.21 3.03
N THR A 133 -2.63 5.92 3.36
CA THR A 133 -3.83 5.08 3.18
C THR A 133 -4.96 5.50 4.10
N HIS A 134 -4.67 5.92 5.34
CA HIS A 134 -5.70 6.41 6.28
C HIS A 134 -6.42 7.66 5.76
N VAL A 135 -5.72 8.54 5.03
CA VAL A 135 -6.33 9.70 4.38
C VAL A 135 -7.27 9.26 3.26
N LYS A 136 -6.82 8.33 2.40
CA LYS A 136 -7.64 7.81 1.28
C LYS A 136 -8.91 7.09 1.77
N LEU A 137 -8.85 6.49 2.95
CA LEU A 137 -9.99 5.79 3.58
C LEU A 137 -10.87 6.70 4.45
N SER A 138 -10.56 8.00 4.51
CA SER A 138 -11.30 9.00 5.28
C SER A 138 -11.86 10.12 4.38
N PRO A 139 -12.71 9.79 3.39
CA PRO A 139 -13.34 10.81 2.57
C PRO A 139 -14.21 11.74 3.45
N PRO A 140 -14.44 13.00 3.01
CA PRO A 140 -15.37 13.91 3.65
C PRO A 140 -16.77 13.30 3.84
N SER A 141 -17.48 13.70 4.90
CA SER A 141 -18.80 13.14 5.24
C SER A 141 -19.87 13.38 4.17
N ASP A 142 -19.72 14.41 3.35
CA ASP A 142 -20.57 14.75 2.21
C ASP A 142 -20.25 13.94 0.94
N LYS A 143 -19.24 13.05 0.99
CA LYS A 143 -18.82 12.18 -0.12
C LYS A 143 -18.93 10.71 0.28
N PRO A 144 -20.14 10.15 0.40
CA PRO A 144 -20.32 8.73 0.70
C PRO A 144 -19.72 7.87 -0.41
N ILE A 145 -19.14 6.73 0.00
CA ILE A 145 -18.50 5.78 -0.92
C ILE A 145 -19.38 4.54 -1.02
N ASP A 146 -19.92 4.29 -2.22
CA ASP A 146 -20.71 3.09 -2.48
C ASP A 146 -19.84 1.91 -2.96
N THR A 147 -18.68 2.19 -3.57
CA THR A 147 -17.83 1.15 -4.17
C THR A 147 -16.35 1.30 -3.79
N LEU A 148 -15.77 0.22 -3.25
CA LEU A 148 -14.32 0.03 -3.17
C LEU A 148 -13.86 -0.81 -4.36
N ILE A 149 -12.87 -0.30 -5.09
CA ILE A 149 -12.19 -1.01 -6.18
C ILE A 149 -10.79 -1.39 -5.71
N ILE A 150 -10.45 -2.67 -5.78
CA ILE A 150 -9.09 -3.17 -5.66
C ILE A 150 -8.49 -3.29 -7.05
N ASN A 151 -7.47 -2.50 -7.31
CA ASN A 151 -6.73 -2.47 -8.55
C ASN A 151 -5.68 -3.58 -8.55
N GLY A 152 -6.03 -4.71 -9.16
CA GLY A 152 -5.10 -5.79 -9.52
C GLY A 152 -4.61 -5.68 -10.98
N CYS A 153 -4.82 -4.54 -11.64
CA CYS A 153 -4.26 -4.29 -12.96
C CYS A 153 -2.82 -3.81 -12.84
N GLU A 154 -1.92 -4.49 -13.53
CA GLU A 154 -0.50 -4.23 -13.47
C GLU A 154 0.00 -4.08 -14.91
N CYS A 155 -0.39 -2.96 -15.50
CA CYS A 155 -0.26 -2.70 -16.95
C CYS A 155 1.11 -2.13 -17.33
N GLU A 156 1.93 -1.77 -16.34
CA GLU A 156 3.33 -1.37 -16.46
C GLU A 156 4.19 -2.56 -16.91
N PRO A 157 5.09 -2.38 -17.89
CA PRO A 157 6.02 -3.44 -18.26
C PRO A 157 6.83 -3.95 -17.07
N MET A 158 7.21 -5.24 -17.08
CA MET A 158 8.07 -5.90 -16.09
C MET A 158 7.49 -6.14 -14.69
N LEU A 159 6.55 -5.32 -14.20
CA LEU A 159 5.97 -5.51 -12.87
C LEU A 159 5.18 -6.82 -12.82
N THR A 160 5.37 -7.64 -11.79
CA THR A 160 4.61 -8.88 -11.59
C THR A 160 4.11 -9.05 -10.16
N VAL A 161 4.30 -8.04 -9.30
CA VAL A 161 4.15 -8.14 -7.84
C VAL A 161 2.68 -8.32 -7.44
N ASP A 162 1.78 -7.52 -8.00
CA ASP A 162 0.34 -7.59 -7.66
C ASP A 162 -0.25 -8.92 -8.13
N HIS A 163 0.18 -9.39 -9.31
CA HIS A 163 -0.19 -10.72 -9.81
C HIS A 163 0.25 -11.84 -8.86
N ARG A 164 1.51 -11.82 -8.40
CA ARG A 164 2.04 -12.82 -7.48
C ARG A 164 1.38 -12.74 -6.10
N LEU A 165 1.13 -11.55 -5.58
CA LEU A 165 0.40 -11.35 -4.32
C LEU A 165 -1.01 -11.94 -4.38
N MET A 166 -1.77 -11.68 -5.45
CA MET A 166 -3.10 -12.26 -5.64
C MET A 166 -3.10 -13.79 -5.80
N LEU A 167 -1.97 -14.42 -6.16
CA LEU A 167 -1.85 -15.88 -6.28
C LEU A 167 -1.41 -16.55 -4.97
N GLU A 168 -0.39 -15.98 -4.33
CA GLU A 168 0.33 -16.56 -3.19
C GLU A 168 -0.27 -16.13 -1.85
N HIS A 169 -0.74 -14.88 -1.76
CA HIS A 169 -1.27 -14.23 -0.55
C HIS A 169 -2.72 -13.74 -0.73
N SER A 170 -3.50 -14.45 -1.55
CA SER A 170 -4.91 -14.12 -1.82
C SER A 170 -5.78 -13.93 -0.57
N GLY A 171 -5.52 -14.66 0.52
CA GLY A 171 -6.32 -14.55 1.74
C GLY A 171 -6.10 -13.22 2.44
N GLU A 172 -4.84 -12.81 2.54
CA GLU A 172 -4.38 -11.56 3.13
C GLU A 172 -4.87 -10.36 2.30
N VAL A 173 -4.77 -10.45 0.97
CA VAL A 173 -5.31 -9.44 0.04
C VAL A 173 -6.82 -9.26 0.22
N ILE A 174 -7.57 -10.37 0.31
CA ILE A 174 -9.02 -10.32 0.54
C ILE A 174 -9.36 -9.77 1.93
N ALA A 175 -8.59 -10.13 2.97
CA ALA A 175 -8.77 -9.62 4.32
C ALA A 175 -8.55 -8.09 4.38
N GLY A 176 -7.47 -7.60 3.78
CA GLY A 176 -7.20 -6.15 3.66
C GLY A 176 -8.31 -5.41 2.92
N ALA A 177 -8.79 -5.96 1.81
CA ALA A 177 -9.90 -5.40 1.06
C ALA A 177 -11.22 -5.34 1.87
N LYS A 178 -11.50 -6.36 2.69
CA LYS A 178 -12.66 -6.36 3.60
C LYS A 178 -12.54 -5.33 4.71
N ILE A 179 -11.35 -5.16 5.30
CA ILE A 179 -11.06 -4.10 6.28
C ILE A 179 -11.33 -2.73 5.66
N PHE A 180 -10.79 -2.46 4.45
CA PHE A 180 -11.01 -1.20 3.75
C PHE A 180 -12.49 -0.97 3.42
N ARG A 181 -13.20 -2.00 2.96
CA ARG A 181 -14.66 -1.93 2.70
C ARG A 181 -15.44 -1.55 3.96
N LYS A 182 -15.12 -2.16 5.11
CA LYS A 182 -15.73 -1.85 6.41
C LYS A 182 -15.48 -0.40 6.82
N ILE A 183 -14.25 0.09 6.69
CA ILE A 183 -13.88 1.49 7.03
C ILE A 183 -14.67 2.49 6.17
N LEU A 184 -14.82 2.20 4.88
CA LEU A 184 -15.55 3.04 3.94
C LEU A 184 -17.07 2.93 4.07
N ASN A 185 -17.56 1.88 4.73
CA ASN A 185 -18.97 1.48 4.70
C ASN A 185 -19.48 1.31 3.26
N ALA A 186 -18.63 0.76 2.39
CA ALA A 186 -18.94 0.59 0.97
C ALA A 186 -19.78 -0.68 0.74
N GLU A 187 -20.86 -0.53 -0.03
CA GLU A 187 -21.73 -1.64 -0.40
C GLU A 187 -21.03 -2.62 -1.34
N ASN A 188 -20.28 -2.10 -2.31
CA ASN A 188 -19.64 -2.89 -3.35
C ASN A 188 -18.13 -3.02 -3.13
N LEU A 189 -17.60 -4.21 -3.42
CA LEU A 189 -16.17 -4.50 -3.46
C LEU A 189 -15.86 -5.19 -4.78
N ILE A 190 -15.05 -4.56 -5.61
CA ILE A 190 -14.71 -5.04 -6.96
C ILE A 190 -13.20 -5.21 -7.06
N PHE A 191 -12.74 -6.35 -7.56
CA PHE A 191 -11.34 -6.55 -7.94
C PHE A 191 -11.20 -6.39 -9.45
N GLY A 192 -10.50 -5.37 -9.94
CA GLY A 192 -10.19 -5.20 -11.35
C GLY A 192 -8.91 -5.92 -11.71
N ILE A 193 -8.98 -6.93 -12.59
CA ILE A 193 -7.84 -7.82 -12.92
C ILE A 193 -7.67 -7.87 -14.43
N GLU A 194 -6.45 -7.80 -14.92
CA GLU A 194 -6.22 -7.91 -16.37
C GLU A 194 -6.49 -9.33 -16.91
N ASP A 195 -6.98 -9.41 -18.15
CA ASP A 195 -7.35 -10.66 -18.82
C ASP A 195 -6.17 -11.59 -19.14
N ASN A 196 -4.92 -11.12 -19.01
CA ASN A 196 -3.72 -11.96 -19.00
C ASN A 196 -3.47 -12.67 -17.65
N LYS A 197 -4.17 -12.30 -16.55
CA LYS A 197 -4.02 -12.85 -15.19
C LYS A 197 -5.23 -13.67 -14.72
N LYS A 198 -5.77 -14.51 -15.60
CA LYS A 198 -6.99 -15.32 -15.32
C LYS A 198 -6.82 -16.30 -14.16
N ASP A 199 -5.59 -16.70 -13.89
CA ASP A 199 -5.22 -17.54 -12.75
C ASP A 199 -5.46 -16.84 -11.40
N ALA A 200 -5.12 -15.55 -11.29
CA ALA A 200 -5.42 -14.73 -10.12
C ALA A 200 -6.93 -14.56 -9.93
N ALA A 201 -7.67 -14.24 -11.00
CA ALA A 201 -9.14 -14.16 -10.96
C ALA A 201 -9.76 -15.49 -10.51
N LYS A 202 -9.24 -16.62 -11.00
CA LYS A 202 -9.69 -17.97 -10.58
C LYS A 202 -9.36 -18.24 -9.11
N LYS A 203 -8.20 -17.81 -8.61
CA LYS A 203 -7.78 -17.97 -7.22
C LYS A 203 -8.71 -17.20 -6.28
N LEU A 204 -8.99 -15.94 -6.58
CA LEU A 204 -9.93 -15.10 -5.82
C LEU A 204 -11.35 -15.67 -5.83
N ARG A 205 -11.81 -16.18 -7.00
CA ARG A 205 -13.14 -16.81 -7.12
C ARG A 205 -13.31 -18.02 -6.22
N LYS A 206 -12.25 -18.82 -6.01
CA LYS A 206 -12.29 -19.95 -5.06
C LYS A 206 -12.48 -19.52 -3.61
N GLN A 207 -12.19 -18.26 -3.30
CA GLN A 207 -12.38 -17.67 -1.97
C GLN A 207 -13.65 -16.78 -1.90
N GLY A 208 -14.53 -16.89 -2.89
CA GLY A 208 -15.81 -16.17 -2.91
C GLY A 208 -15.73 -14.73 -3.41
N ILE A 209 -14.62 -14.31 -4.02
CA ILE A 209 -14.45 -12.98 -4.61
C ILE A 209 -14.44 -13.10 -6.14
N ASN A 210 -15.41 -12.50 -6.81
CA ASN A 210 -15.39 -12.41 -8.27
C ASN A 210 -14.53 -11.20 -8.68
N GLY A 211 -13.45 -11.48 -9.41
CA GLY A 211 -12.65 -10.43 -10.05
C GLY A 211 -13.17 -10.12 -11.45
N GLU A 212 -13.35 -8.85 -11.74
CA GLU A 212 -13.76 -8.34 -13.05
C GLU A 212 -12.55 -8.31 -13.99
N LEU A 213 -12.66 -9.04 -15.11
CA LEU A 213 -11.61 -9.11 -16.09
C LEU A 213 -11.63 -7.87 -17.00
N LEU A 214 -10.51 -7.17 -17.04
CA LEU A 214 -10.28 -5.97 -17.82
C LEU A 214 -9.29 -6.26 -18.93
N LYS A 215 -9.39 -5.50 -20.02
CA LYS A 215 -8.48 -5.64 -21.16
C LYS A 215 -7.05 -5.29 -20.75
N THR A 216 -6.09 -6.17 -21.01
CA THR A 216 -4.66 -5.88 -20.86
C THR A 216 -4.26 -4.75 -21.81
N LYS A 217 -4.25 -3.51 -21.32
CA LYS A 217 -3.97 -2.31 -22.11
C LYS A 217 -3.47 -1.21 -21.19
N TYR A 218 -2.31 -0.66 -21.46
CA TYR A 218 -1.83 0.51 -20.74
C TYR A 218 -2.62 1.76 -21.17
N PRO A 219 -3.11 2.62 -20.25
CA PRO A 219 -2.98 2.58 -18.79
C PRO A 219 -4.28 2.14 -18.07
N GLN A 220 -4.73 0.89 -18.23
CA GLN A 220 -5.97 0.36 -17.66
C GLN A 220 -5.99 0.43 -16.13
N GLY A 221 -4.84 0.24 -15.48
CA GLY A 221 -4.67 0.38 -14.03
C GLY A 221 -4.65 1.83 -13.53
N ALA A 222 -4.63 2.83 -14.42
CA ALA A 222 -4.75 4.21 -13.99
C ALA A 222 -6.15 4.46 -13.41
N GLU A 223 -6.20 5.07 -12.23
CA GLU A 223 -7.39 5.18 -11.39
C GLU A 223 -8.66 5.62 -12.13
N LYS A 224 -8.57 6.66 -12.97
CA LYS A 224 -9.72 7.16 -13.74
C LYS A 224 -10.18 6.19 -14.84
N GLN A 225 -9.25 5.48 -15.48
CA GLN A 225 -9.58 4.51 -16.53
C GLN A 225 -10.18 3.25 -15.94
N LEU A 226 -9.70 2.85 -14.77
CA LEU A 226 -10.23 1.72 -14.03
C LEU A 226 -11.69 1.97 -13.60
N ILE A 227 -11.96 3.15 -13.03
CA ILE A 227 -13.32 3.55 -12.64
C ILE A 227 -14.24 3.60 -13.85
N LYS A 228 -13.80 4.20 -14.97
CA LYS A 228 -14.61 4.24 -16.19
C LYS A 228 -14.89 2.84 -16.74
N ALA A 229 -13.90 1.95 -16.74
CA ALA A 229 -14.07 0.61 -17.29
C ALA A 229 -14.97 -0.30 -16.42
N LEU A 230 -14.95 -0.14 -15.10
CA LEU A 230 -15.72 -0.98 -14.18
C LEU A 230 -17.12 -0.42 -13.86
N LEU A 231 -17.25 0.91 -13.77
CA LEU A 231 -18.47 1.56 -13.26
C LEU A 231 -19.11 2.52 -14.28
N ASP A 232 -18.47 2.76 -15.42
CA ASP A 232 -18.85 3.79 -16.41
C ASP A 232 -18.94 5.22 -15.83
N ARG A 233 -18.28 5.48 -14.69
CA ARG A 233 -18.23 6.79 -14.03
C ARG A 233 -17.02 7.60 -14.50
N GLU A 234 -17.19 8.91 -14.66
CA GLU A 234 -16.12 9.82 -15.08
C GLU A 234 -15.68 10.73 -13.94
N VAL A 235 -14.45 10.53 -13.47
CA VAL A 235 -13.86 11.40 -12.45
C VAL A 235 -13.59 12.79 -13.04
N PRO A 236 -14.14 13.88 -12.49
CA PRO A 236 -13.99 15.21 -13.05
C PRO A 236 -12.52 15.65 -13.12
N ARG A 237 -12.24 16.62 -13.98
CA ARG A 237 -10.90 17.20 -14.08
C ARG A 237 -10.53 17.86 -12.75
N GLY A 238 -9.36 17.52 -12.20
CA GLY A 238 -8.94 17.96 -10.87
C GLY A 238 -9.64 17.27 -9.70
N GLY A 239 -10.69 16.48 -9.96
CA GLY A 239 -11.36 15.67 -8.95
C GLY A 239 -10.68 14.33 -8.69
N LEU A 240 -11.19 13.67 -7.66
CA LEU A 240 -10.72 12.42 -7.07
C LEU A 240 -11.82 11.34 -7.16
N PRO A 241 -11.49 10.04 -7.01
CA PRO A 241 -12.47 8.95 -7.07
C PRO A 241 -13.69 9.13 -6.16
N MET A 242 -13.50 9.72 -4.98
CA MET A 242 -14.58 9.99 -4.03
C MET A 242 -15.62 10.97 -4.58
N ASP A 243 -15.28 11.80 -5.56
CA ASP A 243 -16.23 12.71 -6.22
C ASP A 243 -17.25 11.96 -7.09
N VAL A 244 -17.00 10.68 -7.35
CA VAL A 244 -17.93 9.78 -8.06
C VAL A 244 -18.28 8.54 -7.23
N GLY A 245 -18.21 8.66 -5.89
CA GLY A 245 -18.69 7.64 -4.95
C GLY A 245 -17.80 6.39 -4.83
N CYS A 246 -16.52 6.47 -5.22
CA CYS A 246 -15.64 5.31 -5.17
C CYS A 246 -14.28 5.60 -4.52
N VAL A 247 -13.62 4.55 -4.04
CA VAL A 247 -12.22 4.56 -3.63
C VAL A 247 -11.51 3.43 -4.35
N VAL A 248 -10.30 3.68 -4.83
CA VAL A 248 -9.45 2.67 -5.45
C VAL A 248 -8.27 2.37 -4.52
N GLN A 249 -7.93 1.11 -4.29
CA GLN A 249 -6.70 0.70 -3.60
C GLN A 249 -5.96 -0.32 -4.45
N ASN A 250 -4.63 -0.33 -4.42
CA ASN A 250 -3.89 -1.41 -5.08
C ASN A 250 -4.09 -2.74 -4.34
N ALA A 251 -3.96 -3.84 -5.08
CA ALA A 251 -4.04 -5.20 -4.58
C ALA A 251 -2.94 -5.52 -3.56
#